data_AF-A0A0Q9ANJ6-F1
#
_entry.id   AF-A0A0Q9ANJ6-F1
#
_cell.length_a   1.000
_cell.length_b   1.000
_cell.length_c   1.000
_cell.angle_alpha   90.00
_cell.angle_beta   90.00
_cell.angle_gamma   90.00
#
_symmetry.space_group_name_H-M   'P 1'
#
loop_
_entity.id
_entity.type
_entity.pdbx_description
1 polymer ?
#
loop_
_entity_poly.entity_id
_entity_poly.type
_entity_poly.pdbx_seq_one_letter_code
_entity_poly.pdbx_strand_id
1 'polypeptide(L)'
;MVREGDTLSEIAAMFHVTLAQVKKWNPQIKNVNLIHPGQRVRVTEPTAVPVHDDEPFPGKDFFQSSVSSPIIEVMGWRLIDEGCSEYPDEPDLQWSEADRRSYARWQRKLGFVGSDADGIPGRTSWEKLHVPALHMSE
;
A
#
# COMPACT_ATOMS: atom_id res chain seq x y z
N MET A 1 -16.53 -3.25 18.26
CA MET A 1 -17.92 -2.77 18.39
C MET A 1 -18.10 -2.36 19.84
N VAL A 2 -18.85 -1.30 20.10
CA VAL A 2 -19.11 -0.78 21.44
C VAL A 2 -19.95 -1.79 22.24
N ARG A 3 -19.58 -2.03 23.49
CA ARG A 3 -20.33 -2.82 24.47
C ARG A 3 -21.00 -1.93 25.51
N GLU A 4 -21.95 -2.49 26.25
CA GLU A 4 -22.56 -1.78 27.38
C GLU A 4 -21.49 -1.41 28.40
N GLY A 5 -21.41 -0.13 28.76
CA GLY A 5 -20.41 0.42 29.67
C GLY A 5 -19.13 0.95 29.01
N ASP A 6 -18.91 0.69 27.72
CA ASP A 6 -17.74 1.24 27.01
C ASP A 6 -17.85 2.77 26.87
N THR A 7 -16.70 3.44 27.01
CA THR A 7 -16.52 4.83 26.60
C THR A 7 -15.56 4.95 25.41
N LEU A 8 -15.68 6.04 24.64
CA LEU A 8 -14.71 6.31 23.56
C LEU A 8 -13.27 6.46 24.09
N SER A 9 -13.10 6.93 25.32
CA SER A 9 -11.78 7.09 25.95
C SER A 9 -11.14 5.74 26.28
N GLU A 10 -11.89 4.79 26.82
CA GLU A 10 -11.40 3.44 27.12
C GLU A 10 -11.10 2.65 25.85
N ILE A 11 -11.96 2.77 24.83
CA ILE A 11 -11.71 2.21 23.51
C ILE A 11 -10.43 2.81 22.91
N ALA A 12 -10.25 4.14 22.96
CA ALA A 12 -9.05 4.78 22.44
C ALA A 12 -7.77 4.27 23.15
N ALA A 13 -7.81 4.17 24.47
CA ALA A 13 -6.71 3.65 25.27
C ALA A 13 -6.38 2.19 24.93
N MET A 14 -7.40 1.34 24.73
CA MET A 14 -7.24 -0.07 24.36
C MET A 14 -6.52 -0.25 23.02
N PHE A 15 -6.72 0.68 22.07
CA PHE A 15 -6.08 0.66 20.76
C PHE A 15 -4.84 1.57 20.66
N HIS A 16 -4.35 2.09 21.80
CA HIS A 16 -3.19 2.98 21.87
C HIS A 16 -3.31 4.23 20.98
N VAL A 17 -4.53 4.75 20.81
CA VAL A 17 -4.82 5.98 20.06
C VAL A 17 -5.42 7.04 20.99
N THR A 18 -5.38 8.30 20.57
CA THR A 18 -5.96 9.39 21.35
C THR A 18 -7.46 9.54 21.06
N LEU A 19 -8.20 10.04 22.05
CA LEU A 19 -9.62 10.39 21.87
C LEU A 19 -9.81 11.39 20.71
N ALA A 20 -8.86 12.32 20.50
CA ALA A 20 -8.89 13.27 19.39
C ALA A 20 -8.81 12.58 18.02
N GLN A 21 -7.93 11.57 17.87
CA GLN A 21 -7.84 10.76 16.66
C GLN A 21 -9.13 9.96 16.43
N VAL A 22 -9.65 9.30 17.46
CA VAL A 22 -10.92 8.56 17.36
C VAL A 22 -12.07 9.49 16.96
N LYS A 23 -12.16 10.72 17.49
CA LYS A 23 -13.14 11.71 17.05
C LYS A 23 -12.98 12.07 15.58
N LYS A 24 -11.75 12.37 15.14
CA LYS A 24 -11.42 12.73 13.76
C LYS A 24 -11.86 11.63 12.78
N TRP A 25 -11.68 10.37 13.15
CA TRP A 25 -11.96 9.22 12.30
C TRP A 25 -13.42 8.77 12.29
N ASN A 26 -14.25 9.35 13.18
CA ASN A 26 -15.67 9.05 13.30
C ASN A 26 -16.53 10.31 13.19
N PRO A 27 -16.53 11.01 12.05
CA PRO A 27 -17.33 12.22 11.86
C PRO A 27 -18.84 11.98 12.02
N GLN A 28 -19.29 10.73 11.89
CA GLN A 28 -20.68 10.33 12.18
C GLN A 28 -21.04 10.43 13.67
N ILE A 29 -20.07 10.43 14.58
CA ILE A 29 -20.28 10.55 16.02
C ILE A 29 -20.32 12.04 16.38
N LYS A 30 -21.52 12.63 16.32
CA LYS A 30 -21.73 14.05 16.63
C LYS A 30 -21.59 14.34 18.13
N ASN A 31 -21.99 13.39 18.98
CA ASN A 31 -21.84 13.50 20.43
C ASN A 31 -20.91 12.40 20.94
N VAL A 32 -19.72 12.82 21.35
CA VAL A 32 -18.62 11.95 21.80
C VAL A 32 -18.96 11.26 23.12
N ASN A 33 -19.80 11.91 23.94
CA ASN A 33 -20.20 11.38 25.24
C ASN A 33 -21.40 10.41 25.15
N LEU A 34 -21.92 10.18 23.95
CA LEU A 34 -23.08 9.33 23.72
C LEU A 34 -22.77 8.32 22.61
N ILE A 35 -22.27 7.16 23.02
CA ILE A 35 -22.12 5.97 22.17
C ILE A 35 -23.06 4.88 22.66
N HIS A 36 -23.63 4.12 21.72
CA HIS A 36 -24.59 3.06 22.03
C HIS A 36 -23.97 1.67 21.86
N PRO A 37 -24.38 0.68 22.67
CA PRO A 37 -24.01 -0.72 22.43
C PRO A 37 -24.29 -1.13 20.98
N GLY A 38 -23.36 -1.86 20.36
CA GLY A 38 -23.43 -2.25 18.95
C GLY A 38 -22.93 -1.20 17.95
N GLN A 39 -22.68 0.05 18.38
CA GLN A 39 -22.13 1.09 17.53
C GLN A 39 -20.73 0.74 17.02
N ARG A 40 -20.48 0.98 15.73
CA ARG A 40 -19.16 0.78 15.11
C ARG A 40 -18.34 2.05 15.28
N VAL A 41 -17.28 1.96 16.07
CA VAL A 41 -16.28 3.01 16.25
C VAL A 41 -15.02 2.60 15.50
N ARG A 42 -14.55 3.49 14.64
CA ARG A 42 -13.29 3.36 13.91
C ARG A 42 -12.14 3.80 14.84
N VAL A 43 -11.21 2.91 15.10
CA VAL A 43 -10.08 3.11 16.02
C VAL A 43 -8.73 3.14 15.31
N THR A 44 -8.78 3.23 13.99
CA THR A 44 -7.63 3.38 13.09
C THR A 44 -7.91 4.55 12.16
N GLU A 45 -6.87 5.12 11.58
CA GLU A 45 -7.05 6.14 10.56
C GLU A 45 -7.95 5.61 9.43
N PRO A 46 -8.93 6.39 8.93
CA PRO A 46 -9.47 6.20 7.60
C PRO A 46 -8.26 6.21 6.69
N THR A 47 -7.79 5.04 6.30
CA THR A 47 -6.93 4.95 5.13
C THR A 47 -7.79 5.38 3.95
N ALA A 48 -7.90 6.69 3.71
CA ALA A 48 -7.52 7.16 2.40
C ALA A 48 -6.13 6.55 2.19
N VAL A 49 -5.92 5.84 1.09
CA VAL A 49 -4.57 5.42 0.70
C VAL A 49 -3.62 6.55 1.10
N PRO A 50 -2.63 6.29 1.96
CA PRO A 50 -1.73 7.37 2.34
C PRO A 50 -1.27 8.00 1.04
N VAL A 51 -1.42 9.32 0.94
CA VAL A 51 -0.82 10.13 -0.12
C VAL A 51 0.69 10.08 0.08
N HIS A 52 1.26 8.89 -0.06
CA HIS A 52 2.65 8.73 -0.32
C HIS A 52 2.83 9.12 -1.78
N ASP A 53 3.92 9.82 -2.07
CA ASP A 53 4.39 9.98 -3.44
C ASP A 53 4.66 8.61 -4.10
N ASP A 54 4.58 7.51 -3.34
CA ASP A 54 4.75 6.13 -3.75
C ASP A 54 3.43 5.32 -3.81
N GLU A 55 3.30 4.52 -4.85
CA GLU A 55 2.21 3.58 -5.10
C GLU A 55 2.17 2.48 -4.03
N PRO A 56 1.03 2.25 -3.36
CA PRO A 56 0.89 1.13 -2.44
C PRO A 56 1.04 -0.21 -3.18
N PHE A 57 1.58 -1.23 -2.51
CA PHE A 57 1.74 -2.55 -3.13
C PHE A 57 0.38 -3.11 -3.58
N PRO A 58 0.15 -3.35 -4.89
CA PRO A 58 -1.15 -3.73 -5.43
C PRO A 58 -1.53 -5.19 -5.14
N GLY A 59 -0.62 -5.97 -4.55
CA GLY A 59 -0.77 -7.39 -4.28
C GLY A 59 -0.01 -8.25 -5.28
N LYS A 60 0.44 -9.44 -4.85
CA LYS A 60 1.25 -10.34 -5.69
C LYS A 60 0.49 -10.77 -6.95
N ASP A 61 -0.81 -10.98 -6.83
CA ASP A 61 -1.68 -11.41 -7.93
C ASP A 61 -1.90 -10.32 -8.99
N PHE A 62 -1.43 -9.08 -8.77
CA PHE A 62 -1.48 -8.05 -9.80
C PHE A 62 -0.50 -8.32 -10.95
N PHE A 63 0.62 -8.99 -10.69
CA PHE A 63 1.71 -9.16 -11.65
C PHE A 63 1.53 -10.43 -12.49
N GLN A 64 0.51 -10.40 -13.33
CA GLN A 64 0.16 -11.47 -14.26
C GLN A 64 0.28 -11.01 -15.71
N SER A 65 0.60 -11.92 -16.64
CA SER A 65 0.81 -11.59 -18.05
C SER A 65 -0.43 -11.07 -18.80
N SER A 66 -1.61 -11.06 -18.17
CA SER A 66 -2.83 -10.46 -18.70
C SER A 66 -3.07 -9.03 -18.22
N VAL A 67 -2.21 -8.51 -17.34
CA VAL A 67 -2.41 -7.19 -16.71
C VAL A 67 -1.68 -6.12 -17.50
N SER A 68 -2.44 -5.09 -17.91
CA SER A 68 -1.92 -3.84 -18.44
C SER A 68 -2.36 -2.69 -17.54
N SER A 69 -1.42 -1.88 -17.06
CA SER A 69 -1.67 -0.76 -16.14
C SER A 69 -0.51 0.22 -16.16
N PRO A 70 -0.75 1.55 -16.02
CA PRO A 70 0.34 2.51 -15.88
C PRO A 70 1.23 2.28 -14.66
N ILE A 71 0.75 1.53 -13.64
CA ILE A 71 1.57 1.09 -12.50
C ILE A 71 2.77 0.24 -12.96
N ILE A 72 2.59 -0.58 -14.00
CA ILE A 72 3.66 -1.42 -14.56
C ILE A 72 4.72 -0.55 -15.22
N GLU A 73 4.29 0.43 -16.03
CA GLU A 73 5.19 1.35 -16.71
C GLU A 73 6.02 2.16 -15.71
N VAL A 74 5.40 2.79 -14.70
CA VAL A 74 6.15 3.58 -13.70
C VAL A 74 7.06 2.72 -12.82
N MET A 75 6.67 1.47 -12.52
CA MET A 75 7.55 0.51 -11.87
C MET A 75 8.76 0.22 -12.75
N GLY A 76 8.56 0.00 -14.05
CA GLY A 76 9.64 -0.23 -15.01
C GLY A 76 10.62 0.93 -15.08
N TRP A 77 10.13 2.16 -15.08
CA TRP A 77 10.98 3.35 -15.01
C TRP A 77 11.82 3.42 -13.73
N ARG A 78 11.26 3.07 -12.56
CA ARG A 78 12.07 2.96 -11.33
C ARG A 78 13.10 1.85 -11.40
N LEU A 79 12.80 0.72 -12.03
CA LEU A 79 13.79 -0.34 -12.23
C LEU A 79 14.95 0.12 -13.13
N ILE A 80 14.69 0.99 -14.12
CA ILE A 80 15.73 1.64 -14.92
C ILE A 80 16.60 2.56 -14.04
N ASP A 81 15.99 3.43 -13.25
CA ASP A 81 16.71 4.35 -12.36
C ASP A 81 17.56 3.60 -11.32
N GLU A 82 17.09 2.44 -10.85
CA GLU A 82 17.82 1.57 -9.96
C GLU A 82 18.92 0.73 -10.66
N GLY A 83 19.09 0.86 -11.97
CA GLY A 83 20.06 0.11 -12.77
C GLY A 83 19.76 -1.39 -12.84
N CYS A 84 18.49 -1.76 -12.67
CA CYS A 84 18.02 -3.14 -12.62
C CYS A 84 17.30 -3.56 -13.90
N SER A 85 17.20 -2.71 -14.92
CA SER A 85 16.46 -3.01 -16.15
C SER A 85 17.10 -4.10 -17.02
N GLU A 86 16.22 -4.87 -17.67
CA GLU A 86 16.49 -5.83 -18.74
C GLU A 86 15.58 -5.53 -19.95
N TYR A 87 15.05 -4.30 -20.05
CA TYR A 87 14.22 -3.86 -21.16
C TYR A 87 15.07 -3.70 -22.43
N PRO A 88 14.61 -4.19 -23.60
CA PRO A 88 15.29 -3.94 -24.86
C PRO A 88 15.19 -2.47 -25.29
N ASP A 89 14.07 -1.84 -24.94
CA ASP A 89 13.74 -0.45 -25.19
C ASP A 89 13.20 0.17 -23.88
N GLU A 90 12.08 0.88 -23.93
CA GLU A 90 11.39 1.49 -22.78
C GLU A 90 10.35 0.52 -22.19
N PRO A 91 10.03 0.64 -20.88
CA PRO A 91 8.96 -0.13 -20.27
C PRO A 91 7.61 0.30 -20.85
N ASP A 92 6.70 -0.67 -21.00
CA ASP A 92 5.33 -0.41 -21.45
C ASP A 92 4.31 -0.69 -20.33
N LEU A 93 3.03 -0.54 -20.64
CA LEU A 93 1.94 -0.74 -19.68
C LEU A 93 1.72 -2.23 -19.32
N GLN A 94 2.26 -3.18 -20.09
CA GLN A 94 1.90 -4.58 -20.04
C GLN A 94 2.93 -5.38 -19.23
N TRP A 95 2.49 -6.06 -18.17
CA TRP A 95 3.40 -6.93 -17.43
C TRP A 95 3.96 -8.03 -18.33
N SER A 96 5.29 -8.09 -18.39
CA SER A 96 6.06 -8.93 -19.30
C SER A 96 7.17 -9.71 -18.61
N GLU A 97 7.86 -10.56 -19.38
CA GLU A 97 9.06 -11.24 -18.92
C GLU A 97 10.21 -10.27 -18.62
N ALA A 98 10.29 -9.14 -19.35
CA ALA A 98 11.31 -8.13 -19.11
C ALA A 98 11.13 -7.48 -17.74
N ASP A 99 9.89 -7.20 -17.33
CA ASP A 99 9.57 -6.71 -15.99
C ASP A 99 9.97 -7.72 -14.92
N ARG A 100 9.57 -8.99 -15.08
CA ARG A 100 9.89 -10.04 -14.11
C ARG A 100 11.41 -10.17 -13.92
N ARG A 101 12.18 -10.15 -15.01
CA ARG A 101 13.65 -10.26 -14.95
C ARG A 101 14.29 -9.02 -14.32
N SER A 102 13.81 -7.84 -14.70
CA SER A 102 14.27 -6.57 -14.13
C SER A 102 13.99 -6.51 -12.63
N TYR A 103 12.81 -6.95 -12.20
CA TYR A 103 12.45 -7.00 -10.80
C TYR A 103 13.22 -8.07 -10.02
N ALA A 104 13.54 -9.21 -10.64
CA ALA A 104 14.40 -10.22 -10.03
C ALA A 104 15.82 -9.69 -9.78
N ARG A 105 16.33 -8.78 -10.62
CA ARG A 105 17.59 -8.06 -10.34
C ARG A 105 17.44 -7.12 -9.16
N TRP A 106 16.34 -6.37 -9.09
CA TRP A 106 16.05 -5.49 -7.96
C TRP A 106 16.00 -6.25 -6.63
N GLN A 107 15.29 -7.38 -6.58
CA GLN A 107 15.27 -8.25 -5.40
C GLN A 107 16.68 -8.72 -5.02
N ARG A 108 17.51 -9.15 -5.98
CA ARG A 108 18.90 -9.53 -5.70
C ARG A 108 19.75 -8.35 -5.22
N LYS A 109 19.58 -7.15 -5.78
CA LYS A 109 20.25 -5.91 -5.34
C LYS A 109 19.93 -5.59 -3.87
N LEU A 110 18.70 -5.87 -3.44
CA LEU A 110 18.26 -5.76 -2.05
C LEU A 110 18.74 -6.91 -1.13
N GLY A 111 19.42 -7.92 -1.69
CA GLY A 111 19.95 -9.07 -0.94
C GLY A 111 18.99 -10.27 -0.82
N PHE A 112 17.86 -10.26 -1.51
CA PHE A 112 16.97 -11.43 -1.55
C PHE A 112 17.58 -12.54 -2.42
N VAL A 113 17.27 -13.80 -2.06
CA VAL A 113 17.81 -15.00 -2.72
C VAL A 113 16.74 -16.07 -2.89
N GLY A 114 17.01 -17.05 -3.76
CA GLY A 114 16.09 -18.18 -3.98
C GLY A 114 14.71 -17.72 -4.45
N SER A 115 13.66 -18.23 -3.81
CA SER A 115 12.27 -17.90 -4.13
C SER A 115 11.88 -16.45 -3.83
N ASP A 116 12.63 -15.76 -2.98
CA ASP A 116 12.34 -14.35 -2.66
C ASP A 116 12.93 -13.38 -3.71
N ALA A 117 13.68 -13.92 -4.68
CA ALA A 117 14.19 -13.23 -5.86
C ALA A 117 13.63 -13.82 -7.17
N ASP A 118 12.36 -14.23 -7.15
CA ASP A 118 11.62 -14.85 -8.25
C ASP A 118 11.22 -13.86 -9.37
N GLY A 119 11.36 -12.57 -9.12
CA GLY A 119 10.97 -11.50 -10.02
C GLY A 119 9.51 -11.10 -9.93
N ILE A 120 8.71 -11.74 -9.07
CA ILE A 120 7.36 -11.29 -8.79
C ILE A 120 7.40 -10.32 -7.61
N PRO A 121 6.88 -9.10 -7.76
CA PRO A 121 6.89 -8.13 -6.69
C PRO A 121 6.20 -8.62 -5.41
N GLY A 122 6.86 -8.38 -4.29
CA GLY A 122 6.33 -8.56 -2.94
C GLY A 122 6.34 -7.25 -2.18
N ARG A 123 5.53 -7.16 -1.12
CA ARG A 123 5.35 -5.95 -0.31
C ARG A 123 6.68 -5.25 0.04
N THR A 124 7.63 -5.99 0.63
CA THR A 124 8.88 -5.40 1.11
C THR A 124 9.81 -4.90 0.00
N SER A 125 9.92 -5.61 -1.12
CA SER A 125 10.74 -5.14 -2.25
C SER A 125 10.04 -4.00 -3.01
N TRP A 126 8.71 -3.98 -3.02
CA TRP A 126 7.90 -2.93 -3.64
C TRP A 126 8.02 -1.61 -2.88
N GLU A 127 7.82 -1.65 -1.56
CA GLU A 127 7.94 -0.47 -0.70
C GLU A 127 9.34 0.17 -0.78
N LYS A 128 10.39 -0.63 -1.00
CA LYS A 128 11.76 -0.13 -1.18
C LYS A 128 12.02 0.46 -2.58
N LEU A 129 11.23 0.08 -3.58
CA LEU A 129 11.43 0.54 -4.97
C LEU A 129 10.96 1.99 -5.14
N HIS A 130 10.07 2.48 -4.24
CA HIS A 130 9.49 3.82 -4.29
C HIS A 130 8.88 4.08 -5.68
N VAL A 131 7.99 3.18 -6.11
CA VAL A 131 7.25 3.31 -7.38
C VAL A 131 6.33 4.52 -7.24
N PRO A 132 6.40 5.55 -8.10
CA PRO A 132 5.58 6.74 -7.93
C PRO A 132 4.08 6.46 -7.99
N ALA A 133 3.32 7.04 -7.06
CA ALA A 133 1.86 7.00 -7.07
C ALA A 133 1.30 7.78 -8.27
N LEU A 134 0.33 7.17 -8.95
CA LEU A 134 -0.38 7.82 -10.05
C LEU A 134 -1.45 8.74 -9.49
N HIS A 135 -1.07 9.97 -9.16
CA HIS A 135 -2.04 11.03 -8.86
C HIS A 135 -2.72 11.45 -10.16
N MET A 136 -3.88 10.88 -10.46
CA MET A 136 -4.80 11.53 -11.38
C MET A 136 -5.31 12.78 -10.67
N SER A 137 -4.78 13.94 -11.04
CA SER A 137 -5.34 15.23 -10.65
C SER A 137 -6.83 15.22 -11.02
N GLU A 138 -7.70 15.36 -10.01
CA GLU A 138 -9.14 15.60 -10.19
C GLU A 138 -9.40 16.97 -10.85
#